data_AF-A0A3S1BPG6-F1
#
_entry.id   AF-A0A3S1BPG6-F1
#
_cell.length_a   1.000
_cell.length_b   1.000
_cell.length_c   1.000
_cell.angle_alpha   90.00
_cell.angle_beta   90.00
_cell.angle_gamma   90.00
#
_symmetry.space_group_name_H-M   'P 1'
#
loop_
_entity.id
_entity.type
_entity.pdbx_description
1 polymer ?
#
loop_
_entity_poly.entity_id
_entity_poly.type
_entity_poly.pdbx_seq_one_letter_code
_entity_poly.pdbx_strand_id
1 'polypeptide(L)'
;MAPDQPVSDESQCNPNTVSAPADADSTRLRALAQRALRDGALRWAEEALTQGDHDLSQLIEDLRVYQAELEIQNEELQQSQNGREQALARFSTLFSALPVAALVVDRYGRILNANNAATQRFALDIPGQRRRLFGHLVVETDRSMIRATFSEARTNPW
;
A
#
# COMPACT_ATOMS: atom_id res chain seq x y z
N MET A 1 72.00 -53.81 -9.06
CA MET A 1 72.97 -52.70 -9.04
C MET A 1 72.24 -51.50 -8.45
N ALA A 2 72.46 -51.23 -7.16
CA ALA A 2 72.05 -50.01 -6.43
C ALA A 2 73.08 -48.88 -6.74
N PRO A 3 73.01 -47.62 -6.23
CA PRO A 3 72.23 -47.05 -5.10
C PRO A 3 71.50 -45.73 -5.52
N ASP A 4 70.80 -44.94 -4.71
CA ASP A 4 71.24 -44.18 -3.54
C ASP A 4 70.05 -43.46 -2.89
N GLN A 5 70.20 -43.15 -1.60
CA GLN A 5 69.15 -42.96 -0.61
C GLN A 5 68.57 -41.51 -0.51
N PRO A 6 68.12 -41.06 0.69
CA PRO A 6 66.76 -40.64 1.06
C PRO A 6 66.67 -39.08 1.10
N VAL A 7 65.60 -38.47 1.62
CA VAL A 7 65.62 -37.42 2.69
C VAL A 7 64.16 -36.98 2.96
N SER A 8 63.83 -36.91 4.24
CA SER A 8 62.65 -36.38 4.94
C SER A 8 62.31 -34.91 4.63
N ASP A 9 61.03 -34.54 4.80
CA ASP A 9 60.53 -33.42 5.65
C ASP A 9 59.10 -33.05 5.20
N GLU A 10 58.10 -33.36 6.02
CA GLU A 10 57.51 -32.44 6.99
C GLU A 10 56.55 -31.42 6.36
N SER A 11 55.34 -31.41 6.93
CA SER A 11 54.50 -30.23 7.06
C SER A 11 53.89 -29.65 5.78
N GLN A 12 52.66 -30.08 5.47
CA GLN A 12 51.51 -29.27 5.89
C GLN A 12 50.18 -29.93 5.52
N CYS A 13 49.41 -30.23 6.56
CA CYS A 13 47.96 -30.22 6.52
C CYS A 13 47.53 -28.82 6.03
N ASN A 14 46.71 -28.75 4.99
CA ASN A 14 45.84 -27.59 4.82
C ASN A 14 44.40 -28.09 4.65
N PRO A 15 43.67 -28.29 5.75
CA PRO A 15 42.23 -28.48 5.69
C PRO A 15 41.63 -27.08 5.58
N ASN A 16 40.84 -26.86 4.53
CA ASN A 16 39.71 -25.93 4.46
C ASN A 16 39.65 -25.25 3.09
N THR A 17 39.11 -25.96 2.11
CA THR A 17 38.51 -25.35 0.92
C THR A 17 37.00 -25.50 1.02
N VAL A 18 36.37 -24.91 2.04
CA VAL A 18 34.92 -24.63 2.03
C VAL A 18 34.64 -23.36 2.83
N SER A 19 34.62 -22.21 2.17
CA SER A 19 33.94 -21.02 2.68
C SER A 19 33.34 -20.26 1.50
N ALA A 20 32.13 -20.64 1.10
CA ALA A 20 31.25 -19.83 0.26
C ALA A 20 29.81 -20.36 0.37
N PRO A 21 29.07 -19.94 1.41
CA PRO A 21 27.74 -19.38 1.16
C PRO A 21 27.42 -18.11 1.97
N ALA A 22 28.22 -17.76 2.99
CA ALA A 22 27.92 -16.65 3.90
C ALA A 22 28.05 -15.25 3.25
N ASP A 23 28.91 -15.10 2.24
CA ASP A 23 29.18 -13.79 1.62
C ASP A 23 28.04 -13.30 0.73
N ALA A 24 27.35 -14.20 0.04
CA ALA A 24 26.23 -13.85 -0.86
C ALA A 24 25.02 -13.34 -0.08
N ASP A 25 24.68 -14.00 1.03
CA ASP A 25 23.62 -13.57 1.93
C ASP A 25 23.97 -12.25 2.62
N SER A 26 25.24 -12.04 3.01
CA SER A 26 25.70 -10.75 3.55
C SER A 26 25.58 -9.59 2.56
N THR A 27 25.81 -9.87 1.27
CA THR A 27 25.77 -8.87 0.20
C THR A 27 24.33 -8.49 -0.11
N ARG A 28 23.43 -9.48 -0.13
CA ARG A 28 21.99 -9.27 -0.31
C ARG A 28 21.38 -8.54 0.88
N LEU A 29 21.81 -8.88 2.09
CA LEU A 29 21.43 -8.20 3.33
C LEU A 29 21.92 -6.74 3.36
N ARG A 30 23.15 -6.46 2.91
CA ARG A 30 23.65 -5.08 2.74
C ARG A 30 22.83 -4.28 1.72
N ALA A 31 22.47 -4.88 0.59
CA ALA A 31 21.67 -4.19 -0.43
C ALA A 31 20.25 -3.89 0.06
N LEU A 32 19.64 -4.81 0.82
CA LEU A 32 18.35 -4.61 1.49
C LEU A 32 18.43 -3.53 2.58
N ALA A 33 19.46 -3.57 3.43
CA ALA A 33 19.70 -2.54 4.44
C ALA A 33 19.92 -1.14 3.82
N GLN A 34 20.69 -1.04 2.74
CA GLN A 34 20.90 0.22 2.02
C GLN A 34 19.61 0.77 1.38
N ARG A 35 18.71 -0.10 0.93
CA ARG A 35 17.42 0.30 0.38
C ARG A 35 16.47 0.78 1.49
N ALA A 36 16.43 0.08 2.61
CA ALA A 36 15.65 0.47 3.78
C ALA A 36 16.15 1.79 4.43
N LEU A 37 17.46 2.06 4.40
CA LEU A 37 18.06 3.34 4.81
C LEU A 37 17.56 4.51 3.94
N ARG A 38 17.44 4.30 2.62
CA ARG A 38 16.91 5.33 1.71
C ARG A 38 15.43 5.64 1.92
N ASP A 39 14.66 4.65 2.35
CA ASP A 39 13.20 4.78 2.55
C ASP A 39 12.83 5.35 3.94
N GLY A 40 13.82 5.76 4.76
CA GLY A 40 13.62 6.49 6.01
C GLY A 40 13.16 5.63 7.20
N ALA A 41 13.01 4.32 7.00
CA ALA A 41 12.52 3.38 8.01
C ALA A 41 13.56 3.01 9.08
N LEU A 42 14.84 3.40 8.91
CA LEU A 42 15.97 2.91 9.70
C LEU A 42 16.70 3.97 10.54
N ARG A 43 16.10 5.13 10.81
CA ARG A 43 16.72 6.14 11.70
C ARG A 43 17.20 5.55 13.03
N TRP A 44 16.47 4.57 13.55
CA TRP A 44 16.82 3.81 14.76
C TRP A 44 18.08 2.94 14.59
N ALA A 45 18.31 2.34 13.42
CA ALA A 45 19.48 1.51 13.15
C ALA A 45 20.75 2.34 12.85
N GLU A 46 20.61 3.53 12.26
CA GLU A 46 21.71 4.50 12.19
C GLU A 46 22.12 4.99 13.59
N GLU A 47 21.16 5.27 14.48
CA GLU A 47 21.43 5.59 15.89
C GLU A 47 22.06 4.41 16.64
N ALA A 48 21.65 3.16 16.37
CA ALA A 48 22.24 1.98 17.00
C ALA A 48 23.69 1.70 16.53
N LEU A 49 23.99 1.89 15.24
CA LEU A 49 25.34 1.73 14.68
C LEU A 49 26.32 2.83 15.15
N THR A 50 25.82 4.06 15.36
CA THR A 50 26.64 5.19 15.82
C THR A 50 26.97 5.14 17.31
N GLN A 51 26.17 4.45 18.13
CA GLN A 51 26.44 4.29 19.56
C GLN A 51 27.40 3.13 19.90
N GLY A 52 27.80 2.31 18.92
CA GLY A 52 28.93 1.38 19.04
C GLY A 52 28.77 0.21 20.03
N ASP A 53 27.57 -0.02 20.56
CA ASP A 53 27.34 -0.96 21.68
C ASP A 53 26.41 -2.13 21.35
N HIS A 54 26.15 -2.41 20.07
CA HIS A 54 25.27 -3.53 19.66
C HIS A 54 26.04 -4.58 18.87
N ASP A 55 25.90 -5.84 19.32
CA ASP A 55 26.40 -7.03 18.63
C ASP A 55 25.72 -7.11 17.26
N LEU A 56 26.50 -7.18 16.17
CA LEU A 56 26.01 -7.18 14.78
C LEU A 56 24.90 -8.22 14.56
N SER A 57 24.93 -9.32 15.31
CA SER A 57 23.90 -10.36 15.29
C SER A 57 22.53 -9.89 15.78
N GLN A 58 22.46 -9.01 16.79
CA GLN A 58 21.20 -8.46 17.29
C GLN A 58 20.58 -7.53 16.26
N LEU A 59 21.37 -6.65 15.65
CA LEU A 59 20.89 -5.75 14.59
C LEU A 59 20.34 -6.53 13.38
N ILE A 60 20.98 -7.63 13.00
CA ILE A 60 20.49 -8.49 11.92
C ILE A 60 19.14 -9.12 12.28
N GLU A 61 18.98 -9.57 13.53
CA GLU A 61 17.73 -10.15 13.99
C GLU A 61 16.61 -9.12 14.06
N ASP A 62 16.88 -7.93 14.57
CA ASP A 62 15.93 -6.81 14.57
C ASP A 62 15.48 -6.47 13.15
N LEU A 63 16.42 -6.38 12.19
CA LEU A 63 16.08 -6.14 10.79
C LEU A 63 15.22 -7.24 10.17
N ARG A 64 15.42 -8.50 10.55
CA ARG A 64 14.56 -9.62 10.10
C ARG A 64 13.16 -9.52 10.67
N VAL A 65 13.03 -9.16 11.94
CA VAL A 65 11.72 -8.91 12.58
C VAL A 65 10.99 -7.77 11.87
N TYR A 66 11.68 -6.65 11.62
CA TYR A 66 11.11 -5.52 10.88
C TYR A 66 10.72 -5.90 9.44
N GLN A 67 11.51 -6.73 8.77
CA GLN A 67 11.17 -7.22 7.43
C GLN A 67 9.88 -8.06 7.47
N ALA A 68 9.78 -9.02 8.39
CA ALA A 68 8.58 -9.85 8.53
C ALA A 68 7.34 -9.00 8.85
N GLU A 69 7.47 -8.00 9.72
CA GLU A 69 6.39 -7.06 10.04
C GLU A 69 5.94 -6.26 8.81
N LEU A 70 6.87 -5.75 8.00
CA LEU A 70 6.54 -5.04 6.76
C LEU A 70 5.86 -5.94 5.73
N GLU A 71 6.28 -7.21 5.63
CA GLU A 71 5.66 -8.19 4.76
C GLU A 71 4.20 -8.43 5.17
N ILE A 72 3.94 -8.63 6.46
CA ILE A 72 2.58 -8.79 7.02
C ILE A 72 1.74 -7.53 6.76
N GLN A 73 2.26 -6.33 7.06
CA GLN A 73 1.52 -5.08 6.84
C GLN A 73 1.17 -4.85 5.35
N ASN A 74 2.07 -5.25 4.45
CA ASN A 74 1.81 -5.17 3.01
C ASN A 74 0.71 -6.17 2.60
N GLU A 75 0.76 -7.41 3.10
CA GLU A 75 -0.29 -8.40 2.86
C GLU A 75 -1.66 -7.93 3.37
N GLU A 76 -1.74 -7.39 4.58
CA GLU A 76 -2.97 -6.82 5.14
C GLU A 76 -3.49 -5.66 4.29
N LEU A 77 -2.60 -4.76 3.86
CA LEU A 77 -2.97 -3.63 3.01
C LEU A 77 -3.50 -4.11 1.65
N GLN A 78 -2.88 -5.12 1.04
CA GLN A 78 -3.34 -5.72 -0.22
C GLN A 78 -4.72 -6.38 -0.06
N GLN A 79 -4.91 -7.15 1.02
CA GLN A 79 -6.19 -7.78 1.32
C GLN A 79 -7.30 -6.75 1.52
N SER A 80 -7.01 -5.67 2.27
CA SER A 80 -7.93 -4.56 2.49
C SER A 80 -8.32 -3.85 1.18
N GLN A 81 -7.33 -3.56 0.33
CA GLN A 81 -7.58 -2.98 -0.99
C GLN A 81 -8.44 -3.88 -1.87
N ASN A 82 -8.10 -5.16 -1.98
CA ASN A 82 -8.88 -6.13 -2.76
C ASN A 82 -10.32 -6.25 -2.25
N GLY A 83 -10.52 -6.30 -0.93
CA GLY A 83 -11.85 -6.30 -0.33
C GLY A 83 -12.67 -5.05 -0.70
N ARG A 84 -12.04 -3.87 -0.65
CA ARG A 84 -12.66 -2.59 -1.06
C ARG A 84 -13.01 -2.57 -2.54
N GLU A 85 -12.11 -3.02 -3.40
CA GLU A 85 -12.32 -3.07 -4.85
C GLU A 85 -13.48 -4.01 -5.22
N GLN A 86 -13.52 -5.20 -4.62
CA GLN A 86 -14.63 -6.13 -4.82
C GLN A 86 -15.97 -5.56 -4.34
N ALA A 87 -15.98 -4.91 -3.17
CA ALA A 87 -17.18 -4.26 -2.66
C ALA A 87 -17.65 -3.13 -3.59
N LEU A 88 -16.71 -2.31 -4.08
CA LEU A 88 -17.00 -1.24 -5.02
C LEU A 88 -17.51 -1.78 -6.36
N ALA A 89 -16.92 -2.85 -6.88
CA ALA A 89 -17.35 -3.50 -8.11
C ALA A 89 -18.78 -4.06 -7.98
N ARG A 90 -19.08 -4.74 -6.87
CA ARG A 90 -20.43 -5.23 -6.55
C ARG A 90 -21.43 -4.09 -6.44
N PHE A 91 -21.09 -3.06 -5.66
CA PHE A 91 -21.92 -1.87 -5.51
C PHE A 91 -22.18 -1.19 -6.86
N SER A 92 -21.15 -0.95 -7.66
CA SER A 92 -21.25 -0.28 -8.96
C SER A 92 -22.16 -1.06 -9.91
N THR A 93 -22.01 -2.39 -9.95
CA THR A 93 -22.86 -3.27 -10.76
C THR A 93 -24.32 -3.18 -10.33
N LEU A 94 -24.59 -3.34 -9.03
CA LEU A 94 -25.95 -3.26 -8.50
C LEU A 94 -26.57 -1.88 -8.72
N PHE A 95 -25.87 -0.81 -8.30
CA PHE A 95 -26.32 0.56 -8.40
C PHE A 95 -26.67 0.94 -9.85
N SER A 96 -25.82 0.56 -10.80
CA SER A 96 -26.02 0.86 -12.23
C SER A 96 -27.17 0.06 -12.85
N ALA A 97 -27.46 -1.14 -12.32
CA ALA A 97 -28.53 -2.01 -12.80
C ALA A 97 -29.91 -1.69 -12.18
N LEU A 98 -29.99 -0.86 -11.13
CA LEU A 98 -31.27 -0.52 -10.50
C LEU A 98 -32.22 0.17 -11.50
N PRO A 99 -33.50 -0.24 -11.56
CA PRO A 99 -34.50 0.37 -12.43
C PRO A 99 -35.02 1.72 -11.90
N VAL A 100 -34.65 2.09 -10.67
CA VAL A 100 -35.04 3.36 -10.04
C VAL A 100 -33.92 4.38 -10.24
N ALA A 101 -34.28 5.58 -10.69
CA ALA A 101 -33.33 6.68 -10.81
C ALA A 101 -32.78 7.08 -9.43
N ALA A 102 -31.47 6.93 -9.24
CA ALA A 102 -30.78 7.25 -7.99
C ALA A 102 -29.60 8.20 -8.24
N LEU A 103 -29.45 9.18 -7.34
CA LEU A 103 -28.37 10.17 -7.33
C LEU A 103 -27.66 10.13 -5.98
N VAL A 104 -26.33 10.18 -6.00
CA VAL A 104 -25.50 10.42 -4.83
C VAL A 104 -25.08 11.86 -4.87
N VAL A 105 -25.36 12.60 -3.80
CA VAL A 105 -25.11 14.03 -3.69
C VAL A 105 -24.29 14.34 -2.43
N ASP A 106 -23.40 15.32 -2.51
CA ASP A 106 -22.71 15.82 -1.32
C ASP A 106 -23.59 16.78 -0.50
N ARG A 107 -23.10 17.20 0.67
CA ARG A 107 -23.75 18.18 1.55
C ARG A 107 -23.97 19.57 0.92
N TYR A 108 -23.29 19.87 -0.18
CA TYR A 108 -23.48 21.12 -0.94
C TYR A 108 -24.47 20.92 -2.09
N GLY A 109 -25.04 19.73 -2.26
CA GLY A 109 -25.95 19.38 -3.33
C GLY A 109 -25.24 19.11 -4.67
N ARG A 110 -23.93 18.89 -4.69
CA ARG A 110 -23.21 18.47 -5.90
C ARG A 110 -23.48 17.00 -6.17
N ILE A 111 -23.83 16.67 -7.40
CA ILE A 111 -24.02 15.28 -7.82
C ILE A 111 -22.64 14.62 -7.91
N LEU A 112 -22.39 13.65 -7.02
CA LEU A 112 -21.18 12.85 -6.97
C LEU A 112 -21.27 11.62 -7.89
N ASN A 113 -22.46 11.02 -7.97
CA ASN A 113 -22.72 9.84 -8.80
C ASN A 113 -24.20 9.77 -9.22
N ALA A 114 -24.48 9.12 -10.35
CA ALA A 114 -25.82 8.88 -10.87
C ALA A 114 -25.85 7.50 -11.51
N ASN A 115 -26.90 6.71 -11.24
CA ASN A 115 -27.04 5.42 -11.93
C ASN A 115 -27.53 5.59 -13.38
N ASN A 116 -27.61 4.48 -14.12
CA ASN A 116 -28.04 4.49 -15.51
C ASN A 116 -29.45 5.06 -15.67
N ALA A 117 -30.39 4.64 -14.80
CA ALA A 117 -31.77 5.13 -14.80
C ALA A 117 -31.84 6.65 -14.57
N ALA A 118 -31.06 7.20 -13.62
CA ALA A 118 -31.00 8.64 -13.37
C ALA A 118 -30.34 9.40 -14.52
N THR A 119 -29.28 8.83 -15.10
CA THR A 119 -28.56 9.44 -16.22
C THR A 119 -29.49 9.62 -17.41
N GLN A 120 -30.27 8.59 -17.76
CA GLN A 120 -31.26 8.65 -18.83
C GLN A 120 -32.42 9.60 -18.50
N ARG A 121 -32.97 9.52 -17.28
CA ARG A 121 -34.14 10.30 -16.87
C ARG A 121 -33.87 11.80 -16.77
N PHE A 122 -32.66 12.17 -16.36
CA PHE A 122 -32.26 13.56 -16.13
C PHE A 122 -31.25 14.08 -17.17
N ALA A 123 -30.98 13.32 -18.23
CA ALA A 123 -30.05 13.65 -19.32
C ALA A 123 -28.66 14.11 -18.81
N LEU A 124 -28.09 13.35 -17.86
CA LEU A 124 -26.80 13.67 -17.21
C LEU A 124 -25.58 13.20 -18.01
N ASP A 125 -25.79 12.47 -19.10
CA ASP A 125 -24.76 12.05 -20.05
C ASP A 125 -24.24 13.18 -20.93
N ILE A 126 -25.01 14.27 -21.06
CA ILE A 126 -24.59 15.47 -21.80
C ILE A 126 -23.36 16.10 -21.12
N PRO A 127 -22.26 16.36 -21.86
CA PRO A 127 -21.08 17.04 -21.32
C PRO A 127 -21.43 18.36 -20.62
N GLY A 128 -20.96 18.53 -19.38
CA GLY A 128 -21.29 19.70 -18.54
C GLY A 128 -22.54 19.54 -17.67
N GLN A 129 -23.37 18.50 -17.88
CA GLN A 129 -24.56 18.25 -17.07
C GLN A 129 -24.24 17.55 -15.73
N ARG A 130 -23.23 16.67 -15.70
CA ARG A 130 -22.78 15.98 -14.45
C ARG A 130 -22.20 16.91 -13.39
N ARG A 131 -21.77 18.12 -13.79
CA ARG A 131 -21.21 19.13 -12.87
C ARG A 131 -22.29 20.03 -12.25
N ARG A 132 -23.58 19.78 -12.52
CA ARG A 132 -24.68 20.58 -11.98
C ARG A 132 -24.97 20.22 -10.53
N LEU A 133 -25.46 21.20 -9.79
CA LEU A 133 -26.05 20.99 -8.48
C LEU A 133 -27.42 20.33 -8.65
N PHE A 134 -27.77 19.44 -7.72
CA PHE A 134 -29.07 18.78 -7.63
C PHE A 134 -30.23 19.78 -7.70
N GLY A 135 -30.08 20.96 -7.09
CA GLY A 135 -31.10 22.01 -7.12
C GLY A 135 -31.52 22.46 -8.53
N HIS A 136 -30.69 22.30 -9.56
CA HIS A 136 -31.07 22.62 -10.94
C HIS A 136 -31.99 21.56 -11.58
N LEU A 137 -32.04 20.34 -11.03
CA LEU A 137 -32.96 19.28 -11.45
C LEU A 137 -34.34 19.42 -10.78
N VAL A 138 -34.46 20.33 -9.81
CA VAL A 138 -35.69 20.58 -9.05
C VAL A 138 -36.45 21.76 -9.67
N VAL A 139 -37.78 21.64 -9.71
CA VAL A 139 -38.70 22.69 -10.15
C VAL A 139 -38.54 23.93 -9.26
N GLU A 140 -38.67 25.13 -9.83
CA GLU A 140 -38.39 26.40 -9.14
C GLU A 140 -39.11 26.53 -7.78
N THR A 141 -40.37 26.08 -7.72
CA THR A 141 -41.22 26.11 -6.51
C THR A 141 -40.59 25.41 -5.31
N ASP A 142 -39.88 24.29 -5.54
CA ASP A 142 -39.36 23.43 -4.47
C ASP A 142 -37.88 23.70 -4.15
N ARG A 143 -37.21 24.57 -4.92
CA ARG A 143 -35.77 24.86 -4.73
C ARG A 143 -35.46 25.44 -3.36
N SER A 144 -36.35 26.26 -2.81
CA SER A 144 -36.17 26.90 -1.49
C SER A 144 -36.15 25.86 -0.37
N MET A 145 -37.07 24.89 -0.42
CA MET A 145 -37.15 23.77 0.53
C MET A 145 -35.89 22.89 0.45
N ILE A 146 -35.49 22.51 -0.77
CA ILE A 146 -34.28 21.70 -0.98
C ILE A 146 -33.02 22.45 -0.51
N ARG A 147 -32.92 23.76 -0.77
CA ARG A 147 -31.80 24.56 -0.28
C ARG A 147 -31.74 24.60 1.26
N ALA A 148 -32.90 24.70 1.92
CA ALA A 148 -32.99 24.70 3.37
C ALA A 148 -32.54 23.34 3.97
N THR A 149 -33.02 22.22 3.42
CA THR A 149 -32.61 20.87 3.87
C THR A 149 -31.11 20.62 3.67
N PHE A 150 -30.53 21.02 2.54
CA PHE A 150 -29.06 20.96 2.36
C PHE A 150 -28.31 21.92 3.27
N SER A 151 -28.91 23.03 3.71
CA SER A 151 -28.26 23.93 4.67
C SER A 151 -28.19 23.31 6.06
N GLU A 152 -29.26 22.63 6.50
CA GLU A 152 -29.32 21.90 7.76
C GLU A 152 -28.31 20.74 7.80
N ALA A 153 -28.23 19.97 6.71
CA ALA A 153 -27.27 18.87 6.57
C ALA A 153 -25.80 19.33 6.58
N ARG A 154 -25.49 20.61 6.33
CA ARG A 154 -24.13 21.16 6.49
C ARG A 154 -23.82 21.52 7.93
N THR A 155 -24.82 21.95 8.70
CA THR A 155 -24.67 22.33 10.10
C THR A 155 -24.62 21.13 11.05
N ASN A 156 -25.13 19.97 10.64
CA ASN A 156 -25.09 18.75 11.46
C ASN A 156 -24.37 17.61 10.70
N PRO A 157 -23.03 17.50 10.82
CA PRO A 157 -22.30 16.36 10.30
C PRO A 157 -22.55 15.14 11.21
N TRP A 158 -23.25 14.14 10.68
CA TRP A 158 -23.39 12.82 11.29
C TRP A 158 -22.03 12.15 11.52
#